data_AF-A0A7C5DNW7-F1
#
_entry.id   AF-A0A7C5DNW7-F1
#
_cell.length_a   1.000
_cell.length_b   1.000
_cell.length_c   1.000
_cell.angle_alpha   90.00
_cell.angle_beta   90.00
_cell.angle_gamma   90.00
#
_symmetry.space_group_name_H-M   'P 1'
#
loop_
_entity.id
_entity.type
_entity.pdbx_description
1 polymer ?
#
loop_
_entity_poly.entity_id
_entity_poly.type
_entity_poly.pdbx_seq_one_letter_code
_entity_poly.pdbx_strand_id
1 'polypeptide(L)'
;MNCQDARKLIPWQAAGSLPDEEGAALAAHLAGCPACRAELAQAVRLVRDLREAFGLMPEPTTEVWARTLARARGIPLGSLDVGSFLLGLSIGLSVRGGKVPLTGELKLFGHRVPLFEIEGGAR
;
A
#
# COMPACT_ATOMS: atom_id res chain seq x y z
N MET A 1 -19.47 24.03 0.01
CA MET A 1 -20.21 22.85 -0.48
C MET A 1 -21.56 22.75 0.20
N ASN A 2 -22.51 22.02 -0.40
CA ASN A 2 -23.80 21.70 0.23
C ASN A 2 -23.72 20.38 1.05
N CYS A 3 -24.79 20.03 1.75
CA CYS A 3 -24.83 18.81 2.57
C CYS A 3 -24.73 17.52 1.75
N GLN A 4 -25.28 17.48 0.53
CA GLN A 4 -25.21 16.27 -0.30
C GLN A 4 -23.76 15.97 -0.71
N ASP A 5 -23.01 17.01 -1.09
CA ASP A 5 -21.59 16.87 -1.43
C ASP A 5 -20.78 16.49 -0.20
N ALA A 6 -21.03 17.14 0.95
CA ALA A 6 -20.38 16.80 2.20
C ALA A 6 -20.58 15.31 2.57
N ARG A 7 -21.81 14.81 2.45
CA ARG A 7 -22.15 13.41 2.71
C ARG A 7 -21.40 12.42 1.85
N LYS A 8 -21.11 12.76 0.59
CA LYS A 8 -20.31 11.90 -0.30
C LYS A 8 -18.85 11.84 0.15
N LEU A 9 -18.34 12.91 0.76
CA LEU A 9 -16.94 13.02 1.21
C LEU A 9 -16.69 12.45 2.61
N ILE A 10 -17.72 12.42 3.47
CA ILE A 10 -17.63 11.91 4.86
C ILE A 10 -16.99 10.51 4.97
N PRO A 11 -17.37 9.50 4.15
CA PRO A 11 -16.76 8.17 4.25
C PRO A 11 -15.25 8.18 3.99
N TRP A 12 -14.81 8.95 3.00
CA TRP A 12 -13.39 9.08 2.65
C TRP A 12 -12.61 9.83 3.73
N GLN A 13 -13.20 10.88 4.30
CA GLN A 13 -12.63 11.59 5.44
C GLN A 13 -12.48 10.68 6.67
N ALA A 14 -13.51 9.88 6.97
CA ALA A 14 -13.49 8.93 8.08
C ALA A 14 -12.46 7.80 7.87
N ALA A 15 -12.27 7.35 6.63
CA ALA A 15 -11.26 6.36 6.26
C ALA A 15 -9.82 6.92 6.30
N GLY A 16 -9.65 8.25 6.25
CA GLY A 16 -8.35 8.91 6.16
C GLY A 16 -7.75 8.90 4.76
N SER A 17 -8.60 8.78 3.73
CA SER A 17 -8.19 8.68 2.32
C SER A 17 -8.66 9.87 1.47
N LEU A 18 -9.19 10.92 2.11
CA LEU A 18 -9.65 12.11 1.40
C LEU A 18 -8.45 13.04 1.11
N PRO A 19 -8.26 13.52 -0.14
CA PRO A 19 -7.22 14.50 -0.47
C PRO A 19 -7.39 15.83 0.27
N ASP A 20 -6.28 16.53 0.51
CA ASP A 20 -6.25 17.77 1.31
C ASP A 20 -7.16 18.89 0.78
N GLU A 21 -7.25 19.04 -0.55
CA GLU A 21 -8.10 20.08 -1.18
C GLU A 21 -9.59 19.86 -0.87
N GLU A 22 -10.07 18.62 -0.98
CA GLU A 22 -11.46 18.26 -0.67
C GLU A 22 -11.70 18.29 0.84
N GLY A 23 -10.69 17.93 1.64
CA GLY A 23 -10.71 17.98 3.10
C GLY A 23 -10.91 19.39 3.64
N ALA A 24 -10.25 20.40 3.08
CA ALA A 24 -10.41 21.80 3.48
C ALA A 24 -11.85 22.29 3.24
N ALA A 25 -12.42 21.98 2.09
CA ALA A 25 -13.79 22.35 1.76
C ALA A 25 -14.81 21.65 2.68
N LEU A 26 -14.58 20.38 3.01
CA LEU A 26 -15.44 19.62 3.92
C LEU A 26 -15.36 20.16 5.35
N ALA A 27 -14.16 20.46 5.83
CA ALA A 27 -13.94 21.05 7.15
C ALA A 27 -14.67 22.38 7.33
N ALA A 28 -14.63 23.25 6.31
CA ALA A 28 -15.38 24.50 6.31
C ALA A 28 -16.90 24.27 6.44
N HIS A 29 -17.47 23.27 5.76
CA HIS A 29 -18.88 22.93 5.90
C HIS A 29 -19.22 22.35 7.28
N LEU A 30 -18.36 21.47 7.80
CA LEU A 30 -18.54 20.84 9.11
C LEU A 30 -18.49 21.85 10.26
N ALA A 31 -17.79 22.98 10.11
CA ALA A 31 -17.83 24.07 11.09
C ALA A 31 -19.26 24.63 11.27
N GLY A 32 -20.04 24.72 10.19
CA GLY A 32 -21.40 25.27 10.19
C GLY A 32 -22.53 24.25 10.35
N CYS A 33 -22.30 22.98 10.02
CA CYS A 33 -23.39 21.99 9.90
C CYS A 33 -23.37 20.89 10.99
N PRO A 34 -24.23 20.95 12.02
CA PRO A 34 -24.27 19.93 13.08
C PRO A 34 -24.70 18.55 12.58
N ALA A 35 -25.60 18.48 11.58
CA ALA A 35 -26.04 17.20 11.02
C ALA A 35 -24.88 16.45 10.35
N CYS A 36 -24.10 17.14 9.52
CA CYS A 36 -22.94 16.53 8.87
C CYS A 36 -21.82 16.17 9.86
N ARG A 37 -21.67 16.93 10.97
CA ARG A 37 -20.76 16.52 12.07
C ARG A 37 -21.20 15.23 12.75
N ALA A 38 -22.50 15.07 13.00
CA ALA A 38 -23.03 13.85 13.59
C ALA A 38 -22.82 12.64 12.66
N GLU A 39 -23.04 12.81 11.36
CA GLU A 39 -22.79 11.77 10.36
C GLU A 39 -21.30 11.40 10.27
N LEU A 40 -20.39 12.39 10.28
CA LEU A 40 -18.96 12.13 10.34
C LEU A 40 -18.58 11.34 11.60
N ALA A 41 -19.12 11.71 12.76
CA ALA A 41 -18.85 10.99 14.00
C ALA A 41 -19.32 9.53 13.93
N GLN A 42 -20.46 9.26 13.29
CA GLN A 42 -20.94 7.89 13.05
C GLN A 42 -20.01 7.12 12.10
N ALA A 43 -19.58 7.74 10.99
CA ALA A 43 -18.67 7.13 10.04
C ALA A 43 -17.31 6.79 10.67
N VAL A 44 -16.76 7.68 11.51
CA VAL A 44 -15.50 7.45 12.23
C VAL A 44 -15.62 6.27 13.20
N ARG A 45 -16.74 6.17 13.94
CA ARG A 45 -17.00 5.02 14.81
C ARG A 45 -17.04 3.73 14.02
N LEU A 46 -17.78 3.70 12.91
CA LEU A 46 -17.88 2.53 12.05
C LEU A 46 -16.50 2.08 11.51
N VAL A 47 -15.68 3.02 11.02
CA VAL A 47 -14.33 2.71 10.52
C VAL A 47 -13.45 2.13 11.64
N ARG A 48 -13.53 2.67 12.86
CA ARG A 48 -12.80 2.13 14.01
C ARG A 48 -13.24 0.71 14.34
N ASP A 49 -14.55 0.49 14.46
CA ASP A 49 -15.12 -0.82 14.81
C ASP A 49 -14.78 -1.87 13.74
N LEU A 50 -14.76 -1.47 12.46
CA LEU A 50 -14.27 -2.32 11.36
C LEU A 50 -12.78 -2.63 11.50
N ARG A 51 -11.92 -1.64 11.78
CA ARG A 51 -10.48 -1.88 11.98
C ARG A 51 -10.22 -2.84 13.12
N GLU A 52 -10.97 -2.72 14.22
CA GLU A 52 -10.89 -3.65 15.35
C GLU A 52 -11.31 -5.06 14.95
N ALA A 53 -12.45 -5.21 14.27
CA ALA A 53 -12.91 -6.51 13.77
C ALA A 53 -11.91 -7.14 12.79
N PHE A 54 -11.30 -6.36 11.90
CA PHE A 54 -10.25 -6.83 10.99
C PHE A 54 -8.95 -7.18 11.72
N GLY A 55 -8.61 -6.49 12.81
CA GLY A 55 -7.45 -6.81 13.64
C GLY A 55 -7.58 -8.13 14.40
N LEU A 56 -8.81 -8.61 14.61
CA LEU A 56 -9.08 -9.94 15.19
C LEU A 56 -9.01 -11.07 14.15
N MET A 57 -8.98 -10.74 12.86
CA MET A 57 -8.84 -11.76 11.82
C MET A 57 -7.41 -12.34 11.87
N PRO A 58 -7.26 -13.67 11.73
CA PRO A 58 -5.94 -14.27 11.68
C PRO A 58 -5.17 -13.70 10.49
N GLU A 59 -3.93 -13.28 10.72
CA GLU A 59 -3.05 -12.92 9.62
C GLU A 59 -2.84 -14.11 8.69
N PRO A 60 -2.73 -13.89 7.36
CA PRO A 60 -2.32 -14.94 6.46
C PRO A 60 -1.02 -15.58 6.94
N THR A 61 -0.96 -16.91 6.94
CA THR A 61 0.30 -17.59 7.28
C THR A 61 1.40 -17.17 6.31
N THR A 62 2.65 -17.20 6.79
CA THR A 62 3.84 -16.91 5.96
C THR A 62 3.88 -17.73 4.67
N GLU A 63 3.39 -18.98 4.69
CA GLU A 63 3.27 -19.82 3.50
C GLU A 63 2.21 -19.35 2.49
N VAL A 64 1.05 -18.89 2.96
CA VAL A 64 0.02 -18.31 2.08
C VAL A 64 0.54 -17.01 1.46
N TRP A 65 1.25 -16.20 2.24
CA TRP A 65 1.86 -14.97 1.76
C TRP A 65 2.96 -15.24 0.72
N ALA A 66 3.89 -16.16 1.02
CA ALA A 66 4.96 -16.55 0.12
C ALA A 66 4.42 -17.10 -1.21
N ARG A 67 3.38 -17.93 -1.16
CA ARG A 67 2.71 -18.47 -2.36
C ARG A 67 1.99 -17.41 -3.18
N THR A 68 1.40 -16.40 -2.51
CA THR A 68 0.75 -15.28 -3.19
C THR A 68 1.77 -14.37 -3.87
N LEU A 69 2.87 -14.05 -3.18
CA LEU A 69 4.01 -13.33 -3.74
C LEU A 69 4.63 -14.09 -4.93
N ALA A 70 4.84 -15.40 -4.77
CA ALA A 70 5.35 -16.27 -5.84
C ALA A 70 4.49 -16.23 -7.11
N ARG A 71 3.17 -16.14 -6.97
CA ARG A 71 2.25 -16.04 -8.12
C ARG A 71 2.21 -14.63 -8.72
N ALA A 72 2.22 -13.60 -7.89
CA ALA A 72 2.12 -12.21 -8.33
C ALA A 72 3.43 -11.68 -8.94
N ARG A 73 4.56 -12.03 -8.32
CA ARG A 73 5.90 -11.50 -8.63
C ARG A 73 6.96 -12.55 -9.00
N GLY A 74 6.65 -13.85 -8.88
CA GLY A 74 7.63 -14.92 -9.06
C GLY A 74 8.25 -15.39 -7.73
N ILE A 75 8.74 -16.63 -7.69
CA ILE A 75 9.40 -17.23 -6.52
C ILE A 75 10.80 -16.61 -6.39
N PRO A 76 11.12 -15.83 -5.34
CA PRO A 76 12.48 -15.31 -5.16
C PRO A 76 13.44 -16.48 -4.90
N LEU A 77 14.49 -16.61 -5.72
CA LEU A 77 15.55 -17.62 -5.56
C LEU A 77 16.68 -17.14 -4.64
N GLY A 78 16.90 -15.83 -4.58
CA GLY A 78 17.96 -15.22 -3.79
C GLY A 78 18.30 -13.81 -4.28
N SER A 79 19.04 -13.08 -3.46
CA SER A 79 19.60 -11.76 -3.80
C SER A 79 21.12 -11.78 -3.59
N LEU A 80 21.86 -11.23 -4.55
CA LEU A 80 23.30 -10.99 -4.42
C LEU A 80 23.53 -9.50 -4.20
N ASP A 81 24.05 -9.14 -3.02
CA ASP A 81 24.46 -7.78 -2.72
C ASP A 81 25.95 -7.62 -3.00
N VAL A 82 26.30 -6.76 -3.97
CA VAL A 82 27.67 -6.41 -4.31
C VAL A 82 27.91 -4.95 -3.93
N GLY A 83 28.57 -4.72 -2.79
CA GLY A 83 28.96 -3.38 -2.34
C GLY A 83 28.89 -3.18 -0.83
N SER A 84 29.03 -1.92 -0.41
CA SER A 84 28.99 -1.51 1.00
C SER A 84 27.60 -1.05 1.42
N PHE A 85 27.41 -0.72 2.70
CA PHE A 85 26.13 -0.24 3.23
C PHE A 85 25.59 1.02 2.51
N LEU A 86 26.49 1.90 2.03
CA LEU A 86 26.15 3.21 1.46
C LEU A 86 26.01 3.20 -0.07
N LEU A 87 26.74 2.32 -0.74
CA LEU A 87 26.72 2.18 -2.20
C LEU A 87 26.91 0.70 -2.54
N GLY A 88 25.90 0.10 -3.17
CA GLY A 88 25.93 -1.30 -3.57
C GLY A 88 24.82 -1.66 -4.56
N LEU A 89 25.05 -2.70 -5.34
CA LEU A 89 24.10 -3.25 -6.30
C LEU A 89 23.48 -4.53 -5.71
N SER A 90 22.15 -4.61 -5.67
CA SER A 90 21.41 -5.81 -5.30
C SER A 90 20.80 -6.42 -6.56
N ILE A 91 21.14 -7.67 -6.86
CA ILE A 91 20.55 -8.42 -7.97
C ILE A 91 19.66 -9.51 -7.39
N GLY A 92 18.35 -9.39 -7.60
CA GLY A 92 17.35 -10.39 -7.24
C GLY A 92 17.08 -11.34 -8.40
N LEU A 93 17.06 -12.63 -8.11
CA LEU A 93 16.59 -13.67 -9.03
C LEU A 93 15.21 -14.15 -8.58
N SER A 94 14.26 -14.25 -9.51
CA SER A 94 12.98 -14.91 -9.23
C SER A 94 12.57 -15.86 -10.36
N VAL A 95 11.71 -16.85 -10.08
CA VAL A 95 11.18 -17.80 -11.07
C VAL A 95 9.69 -17.58 -11.25
N ARG A 96 9.26 -17.38 -12.49
CA ARG A 96 7.86 -17.22 -12.88
C ARG A 96 7.55 -18.10 -14.09
N GLY A 97 6.78 -19.17 -13.88
CA GLY A 97 6.29 -20.02 -14.98
C GLY A 97 7.39 -20.64 -15.88
N GLY A 98 8.54 -21.00 -15.30
CA GLY A 98 9.67 -21.57 -16.06
C GLY A 98 10.64 -20.54 -16.66
N LYS A 99 10.35 -19.24 -16.56
CA LYS A 99 11.31 -18.15 -16.85
C LYS A 99 11.96 -17.68 -15.55
N VAL A 100 13.19 -17.18 -15.64
CA VAL A 100 13.95 -16.64 -14.51
C VAL A 100 14.13 -15.13 -14.70
N PRO A 101 13.11 -14.30 -14.39
CA PRO A 101 13.29 -12.85 -14.41
C PRO A 101 14.38 -12.39 -13.44
N LEU A 102 15.27 -11.54 -13.96
CA LEU A 102 16.34 -10.87 -13.23
C LEU A 102 15.91 -9.45 -12.90
N THR A 103 15.92 -9.11 -11.61
CA THR A 103 15.57 -7.76 -11.13
C THR A 103 16.81 -7.13 -10.50
N GLY A 104 17.20 -5.94 -10.96
CA GLY A 104 18.34 -5.20 -10.42
C GLY A 104 17.88 -3.97 -9.64
N GLU A 105 18.40 -3.79 -8.43
CA GLU A 105 18.20 -2.59 -7.60
C GLU A 105 19.55 -1.99 -7.19
N LEU A 106 19.69 -0.67 -7.22
CA LEU A 106 20.84 0.06 -6.72
C LEU A 106 20.54 0.63 -5.34
N LYS A 107 21.41 0.39 -4.37
CA LYS A 107 21.34 1.01 -3.05
C LYS A 107 22.18 2.29 -3.05
N LEU A 108 21.52 3.44 -2.92
CA LEU A 108 22.14 4.76 -2.80
C LEU A 108 21.77 5.36 -1.43
N PHE A 109 22.76 5.58 -0.57
CA PHE A 109 22.56 6.18 0.76
C PHE A 109 21.50 5.46 1.61
N GLY A 110 21.41 4.12 1.51
CA GLY A 110 20.41 3.33 2.23
C GLY A 110 19.07 3.16 1.51
N HIS A 111 18.80 3.94 0.46
CA HIS A 111 17.58 3.85 -0.35
C HIS A 111 17.78 2.90 -1.54
N ARG A 112 16.79 2.04 -1.81
CA ARG A 112 16.80 1.12 -2.96
C ARG A 112 16.12 1.77 -4.16
N VAL A 113 16.83 1.84 -5.27
CA VAL A 113 16.37 2.41 -6.55
C VAL A 113 16.31 1.28 -7.58
N PRO A 114 15.13 0.96 -8.15
CA PRO A 114 15.04 -0.06 -9.17
C PRO A 114 15.80 0.37 -10.43
N LEU A 115 16.62 -0.52 -10.99
CA LEU A 115 17.41 -0.26 -12.20
C LEU A 115 16.79 -0.92 -13.44
N PHE A 116 16.45 -2.20 -13.35
CA PHE A 116 15.92 -2.96 -14.48
C PHE A 116 15.18 -4.22 -14.02
N GLU A 117 14.27 -4.68 -14.88
CA GLU A 117 13.64 -6.00 -14.81
C GLU A 117 13.78 -6.63 -16.19
N ILE A 118 14.49 -7.76 -16.27
CA ILE A 118 14.73 -8.49 -17.51
C ILE A 118 14.01 -9.83 -17.40
N GLU A 119 13.11 -10.14 -18.33
CA GLU A 119 12.58 -11.50 -18.45
C GLU A 119 13.68 -12.44 -18.97
N GLY A 120 14.38 -13.13 -18.06
CA GLY A 120 15.37 -14.13 -18.41
C GLY A 120 14.70 -15.37 -19.02
N GLY A 121 14.81 -15.50 -20.34
CA GLY A 121 14.66 -16.78 -21.04
C GLY A 121 15.97 -17.54 -21.00
N ALA A 122 15.99 -18.69 -20.33
CA ALA A 122 16.99 -19.71 -20.61
C ALA A 122 16.48 -20.54 -21.79
N ARG A 123 17.21 -20.53 -22.91
CA ARG A 123 17.24 -21.67 -23.83
C ARG A 123 18.24 -22.69 -23.31
#